data_AF-A0A2G9UCN9-F1
#
_entry.id   AF-A0A2G9UCN9-F1
#
_cell.length_a   1.000
_cell.length_b   1.000
_cell.length_c   1.000
_cell.angle_alpha   90.00
_cell.angle_beta   90.00
_cell.angle_gamma   90.00
#
_symmetry.space_group_name_H-M   'P 1'
#
loop_
_entity.id
_entity.type
_entity.pdbx_description
1 polymer ?
#
loop_
_entity_poly.entity_id
_entity_poly.type
_entity_poly.pdbx_seq_one_letter_code
_entity_poly.pdbx_strand_id
1 'polypeptide(L)'
;MDASTPTESLTELPEVFIASVDPDYLVLKSLLRPKRIALRGGDGRRYLIMCKPNDELRKDARFMDVNREAGGIVEWVPNLVPYRGVLQPLFEEKGDPLPDAQWFTNWNATAPIEERLERMRSTFYRRYPLVMAEWFRRQFPDPSVWYAARLGFARSCAVMSMIGFVLGLGDRHGENILIDVMEGGVVHVDFNLIFHKGEYLPVRE
;
A
#
# COMPACT_ATOMS: atom_id res chain seq x y z
N MET A 1 7.29 -49.85 10.03
CA MET A 1 7.94 -49.39 11.26
C MET A 1 8.23 -47.92 11.05
N ASP A 2 7.68 -47.12 11.95
CA ASP A 2 7.31 -45.72 11.77
C ASP A 2 8.45 -44.77 11.42
N ALA A 3 8.22 -43.95 10.39
CA ALA A 3 8.87 -42.66 10.25
C ALA A 3 7.84 -41.63 10.71
N SER A 4 7.80 -41.36 12.02
CA SER A 4 7.04 -40.27 12.60
C SER A 4 7.60 -38.95 12.09
N THR A 5 6.93 -38.35 11.10
CA THR A 5 7.08 -36.94 10.76
C THR A 5 6.81 -36.12 12.02
N PRO A 6 7.69 -35.20 12.46
CA PRO A 6 7.34 -34.31 13.55
C PRO A 6 6.21 -33.42 13.06
N THR A 7 5.03 -33.57 13.63
CA THR A 7 3.96 -32.59 13.50
C THR A 7 4.46 -31.33 14.19
N GLU A 8 4.95 -30.35 13.43
CA GLU A 8 5.16 -29.00 13.97
C GLU A 8 3.81 -28.52 14.48
N SER A 9 3.61 -28.58 15.80
CA SER A 9 2.48 -27.93 16.45
C SER A 9 2.68 -26.44 16.23
N LEU A 10 1.82 -25.83 15.42
CA LEU A 10 1.64 -24.39 15.40
C LEU A 10 1.44 -23.96 16.85
N THR A 11 2.46 -23.35 17.45
CA THR A 11 2.37 -22.83 18.81
C THR A 11 1.21 -21.84 18.82
N GLU A 12 0.12 -22.20 19.50
CA GLU A 12 -1.02 -21.30 19.70
C GLU A 12 -0.49 -19.99 20.28
N LEU A 13 -0.68 -18.91 19.54
CA LEU A 13 -0.33 -17.58 20.02
C LEU A 13 -1.17 -17.31 21.28
N PRO A 14 -0.58 -16.72 22.34
CA PRO A 14 -1.30 -16.45 23.56
C PRO A 14 -2.51 -15.53 23.28
N GLU A 15 -3.67 -15.86 23.86
CA GLU A 15 -4.87 -15.04 23.71
C GLU A 15 -4.67 -13.65 24.33
N VAL A 16 -4.84 -12.61 23.52
CA VAL A 16 -4.76 -11.20 23.97
C VAL A 16 -6.14 -10.55 23.83
N PHE A 17 -6.73 -10.18 24.96
CA PHE A 17 -8.01 -9.44 25.02
C PHE A 17 -7.78 -7.92 25.03
N ILE A 18 -8.78 -7.14 24.62
CA ILE A 18 -8.73 -5.68 24.69
C ILE A 18 -8.88 -5.22 26.14
N ALA A 19 -7.86 -4.55 26.68
CA ALA A 19 -7.88 -3.93 28.00
C ALA A 19 -8.50 -2.52 27.96
N SER A 20 -8.20 -1.72 26.94
CA SER A 20 -8.76 -0.37 26.79
C SER A 20 -8.67 0.16 25.36
N VAL A 21 -9.38 1.25 25.07
CA VAL A 21 -9.27 2.03 23.83
C VAL A 21 -8.58 3.35 24.18
N ASP A 22 -7.58 3.78 23.41
CA ASP A 22 -6.97 5.09 23.61
C ASP A 22 -7.96 6.22 23.26
N PRO A 23 -7.95 7.35 23.99
CA PRO A 23 -8.92 8.43 23.80
C PRO A 23 -8.70 9.22 22.49
N ASP A 24 -7.47 9.22 21.97
CA ASP A 24 -7.08 9.97 20.78
C ASP A 24 -7.12 9.11 19.51
N TYR A 25 -7.43 9.75 18.38
CA TYR A 25 -7.42 9.11 17.06
C TYR A 25 -6.90 10.07 15.99
N LEU A 26 -6.38 9.51 14.89
CA LEU A 26 -5.90 10.28 13.73
C LEU A 26 -6.87 10.11 12.56
N VAL A 27 -7.34 11.21 11.98
CA VAL A 27 -8.12 11.19 10.72
C VAL A 27 -7.17 11.31 9.54
N LEU A 28 -7.16 10.31 8.65
CA LEU A 28 -6.30 10.31 7.47
C LEU A 28 -6.91 11.14 6.34
N LYS A 29 -6.05 11.80 5.56
CA LYS A 29 -6.43 12.63 4.42
C LYS A 29 -6.63 11.75 3.17
N SER A 30 -7.76 11.07 3.10
CA SER A 30 -8.22 10.29 1.95
C SER A 30 -9.72 10.50 1.72
N LEU A 31 -10.27 10.03 0.59
CA LEU A 31 -11.66 10.22 0.17
C LEU A 31 -12.66 9.83 1.27
N LEU A 32 -12.45 8.67 1.90
CA LEU A 32 -13.33 8.17 2.96
C LEU A 32 -12.94 8.67 4.36
N ARG A 33 -11.88 9.48 4.48
CA ARG A 33 -11.35 10.02 5.74
C ARG A 33 -11.28 8.97 6.87
N PRO A 34 -10.61 7.83 6.64
CA PRO A 34 -10.56 6.75 7.63
C PRO A 34 -9.83 7.19 8.90
N LYS A 35 -10.18 6.59 10.03
CA LYS A 35 -9.65 6.93 11.35
C LYS A 35 -8.67 5.85 11.81
N ARG A 36 -7.46 6.23 12.20
CA ARG A 36 -6.53 5.34 12.91
C ARG A 36 -6.75 5.48 14.41
N ILE A 37 -7.16 4.39 15.06
CA ILE A 37 -7.36 4.27 16.50
C ILE A 37 -6.30 3.32 17.09
N ALA A 38 -6.10 3.37 18.40
CA ALA A 38 -5.23 2.46 19.12
C ALA A 38 -6.01 1.73 20.21
N LEU A 39 -5.87 0.41 20.25
CA LEU A 39 -6.36 -0.46 21.31
C LEU A 39 -5.19 -0.90 22.19
N ARG A 40 -5.40 -1.06 23.49
CA ARG A 40 -4.43 -1.70 24.40
C ARG A 40 -4.85 -3.12 24.67
N GLY A 41 -3.96 -4.07 24.46
CA GLY A 41 -4.16 -5.47 24.84
C GLY A 41 -3.92 -5.70 26.33
N GLY A 42 -4.44 -6.81 26.86
CA GLY A 42 -4.15 -7.29 28.23
C GLY A 42 -2.68 -7.64 28.46
N ASP A 43 -1.91 -7.76 27.37
CA ASP A 43 -0.45 -7.91 27.34
C ASP A 43 0.30 -6.56 27.48
N GLY A 44 -0.42 -5.44 27.57
CA GLY A 44 0.13 -4.09 27.66
C GLY A 44 0.59 -3.51 26.32
N ARG A 45 0.48 -4.23 25.20
CA ARG A 45 0.87 -3.73 23.87
C ARG A 45 -0.23 -2.84 23.27
N ARG A 46 0.19 -1.91 22.41
CA ARG A 46 -0.73 -1.06 21.63
C ARG A 46 -0.92 -1.66 20.24
N TYR A 47 -2.15 -1.95 19.89
CA TYR A 47 -2.59 -2.47 18.60
C TYR A 47 -3.25 -1.35 17.81
N LEU A 48 -2.69 -1.01 16.65
CA LEU A 48 -3.21 0.04 15.80
C LEU A 48 -4.24 -0.54 14.84
N ILE A 49 -5.33 0.20 14.65
CA ILE A 49 -6.45 -0.22 13.81
C ILE A 49 -6.91 0.95 12.95
N MET A 50 -7.25 0.67 11.69
CA MET A 50 -7.93 1.60 10.80
C MET A 50 -9.42 1.32 10.75
N CYS A 51 -10.23 2.31 11.11
CA CYS A 51 -11.68 2.32 10.92
C CYS A 51 -12.01 3.02 9.61
N LYS A 52 -12.59 2.29 8.66
CA LYS A 52 -13.04 2.85 7.38
C LYS A 52 -14.57 3.04 7.38
N PRO A 53 -15.08 4.27 7.35
CA PRO A 53 -16.52 4.53 7.35
C PRO A 53 -17.13 4.21 5.99
N ASN A 54 -18.30 3.55 5.98
CA ASN A 54 -19.07 3.23 4.77
C ASN A 54 -18.29 2.49 3.66
N ASP A 55 -17.18 1.85 4.02
CA ASP A 55 -16.36 1.08 3.08
C ASP A 55 -16.84 -0.37 3.02
N GLU A 56 -16.82 -0.96 1.83
CA GLU A 56 -17.21 -2.35 1.59
C GLU A 56 -16.01 -3.26 1.85
N LEU A 57 -15.52 -3.25 3.08
CA LEU A 57 -14.38 -4.06 3.54
C LEU A 57 -14.57 -5.56 3.35
N ARG A 58 -15.74 -6.02 2.90
CA ARG A 58 -15.96 -7.40 2.48
C ARG A 58 -15.03 -7.81 1.35
N LYS A 59 -14.58 -6.91 0.48
CA LYS A 59 -13.60 -7.29 -0.56
C LYS A 59 -12.24 -7.54 0.05
N ASP A 60 -11.77 -6.63 0.91
CA ASP A 60 -10.54 -6.79 1.69
C ASP A 60 -10.62 -8.01 2.63
N ALA A 61 -11.77 -8.24 3.25
CA ALA A 61 -12.04 -9.38 4.14
C ALA A 61 -12.37 -10.68 3.38
N ARG A 62 -12.77 -10.67 2.10
CA ARG A 62 -12.86 -11.90 1.28
C ARG A 62 -11.51 -12.30 0.72
N PHE A 63 -10.60 -11.34 0.58
CA PHE A 63 -9.17 -11.63 0.42
C PHE A 63 -8.58 -12.25 1.71
N MET A 64 -9.24 -12.07 2.86
CA MET A 64 -8.84 -12.60 4.18
C MET A 64 -9.93 -13.43 4.91
N ASP A 65 -10.91 -14.02 4.20
CA ASP A 65 -12.03 -14.91 4.67
C ASP A 65 -13.26 -14.37 5.52
N VAL A 66 -14.21 -13.60 4.90
CA VAL A 66 -15.72 -13.39 5.09
C VAL A 66 -16.33 -13.01 6.50
N ASN A 67 -17.08 -11.88 6.74
CA ASN A 67 -18.56 -11.66 6.57
C ASN A 67 -19.11 -10.22 6.97
N ARG A 68 -20.20 -9.76 6.28
CA ARG A 68 -21.25 -8.67 6.43
C ARG A 68 -21.00 -7.14 6.62
N GLU A 69 -22.03 -6.38 6.21
CA GLU A 69 -22.13 -4.96 5.79
C GLU A 69 -22.42 -3.95 6.93
N ALA A 70 -21.42 -3.21 7.42
CA ALA A 70 -21.59 -1.92 8.11
C ALA A 70 -20.22 -1.30 8.44
N GLY A 71 -19.46 -0.88 7.44
CA GLY A 71 -18.05 -0.46 7.63
C GLY A 71 -17.22 -1.55 8.30
N GLY A 72 -16.03 -1.20 8.77
CA GLY A 72 -15.28 -2.14 9.58
C GLY A 72 -13.87 -1.69 9.91
N ILE A 73 -13.16 -2.65 10.50
CA ILE A 73 -11.87 -2.50 11.13
C ILE A 73 -10.86 -3.27 10.29
N VAL A 74 -9.78 -2.61 9.92
CA VAL A 74 -8.62 -3.22 9.28
C VAL A 74 -7.43 -3.05 10.19
N GLU A 75 -6.63 -4.10 10.35
CA GLU A 75 -5.38 -4.03 11.10
C GLU A 75 -4.46 -2.98 10.47
N TRP A 76 -3.86 -2.15 11.33
CA TRP A 76 -2.79 -1.27 10.88
C TRP A 76 -1.45 -1.99 11.02
N VAL A 77 -0.80 -2.22 9.90
CA VAL A 77 0.56 -2.78 9.87
C VAL A 77 1.57 -1.65 10.09
N PRO A 78 2.44 -1.73 11.12
CA PRO A 78 3.45 -0.72 11.37
C PRO A 78 4.49 -0.68 10.24
N ASN A 79 5.27 0.41 10.18
CA ASN A 79 6.39 0.60 9.23
C ASN A 79 6.02 0.66 7.74
N LEU A 80 4.74 0.49 7.40
CA LEU A 80 4.27 0.69 6.04
C LEU A 80 4.09 2.17 5.72
N VAL A 81 4.75 2.62 4.66
CA VAL A 81 4.63 3.99 4.14
C VAL A 81 4.15 3.91 2.69
N PRO A 82 3.17 4.73 2.28
CA PRO A 82 2.73 4.77 0.89
C PRO A 82 3.88 5.07 -0.07
N TYR A 83 3.87 4.43 -1.23
CA TYR A 83 4.90 4.59 -2.27
C TYR A 83 5.10 6.05 -2.66
N ARG A 84 4.02 6.84 -2.75
CA ARG A 84 4.10 8.30 -2.96
C ARG A 84 4.84 8.99 -1.82
N GLY A 85 4.52 8.67 -0.57
CA GLY A 85 5.19 9.22 0.60
C GLY A 85 6.69 8.88 0.67
N VAL A 86 7.06 7.70 0.16
CA VAL A 86 8.46 7.27 0.03
C VAL A 86 9.23 8.10 -1.00
N LEU A 87 8.62 8.38 -2.16
CA LEU A 87 9.30 9.05 -3.27
C LEU A 87 9.22 10.58 -3.25
N GLN A 88 8.15 11.14 -2.70
CA GLN A 88 7.89 12.58 -2.70
C GLN A 88 9.08 13.41 -2.20
N PRO A 89 9.74 13.08 -1.07
CA PRO A 89 10.89 13.85 -0.59
C PRO A 89 12.07 13.84 -1.58
N LEU A 90 12.29 12.72 -2.28
CA LEU A 90 13.37 12.61 -3.27
C LEU A 90 13.03 13.32 -4.58
N PHE A 91 11.76 13.37 -4.97
CA PHE A 91 11.33 14.20 -6.08
C PHE A 91 11.50 15.69 -5.78
N GLU A 92 11.17 16.12 -4.56
CA GLU A 92 11.38 17.51 -4.13
C GLU A 92 12.86 17.87 -4.04
N GLU A 93 13.71 16.93 -3.63
CA GLU A 93 15.16 17.16 -3.55
C GLU A 93 15.84 17.20 -4.92
N LYS A 94 15.45 16.32 -5.85
CA LYS A 94 16.22 16.06 -7.10
C LYS A 94 15.50 16.40 -8.38
N GLY A 95 14.19 16.58 -8.32
CA GLY A 95 13.34 16.88 -9.45
C GLY A 95 12.81 18.30 -9.40
N ASP A 96 11.63 18.47 -9.96
CA ASP A 96 10.82 19.69 -9.86
C ASP A 96 9.34 19.30 -9.97
N PRO A 97 8.83 18.55 -8.97
CA PRO A 97 7.50 17.97 -9.02
C PRO A 97 6.44 19.06 -9.05
N LEU A 98 5.46 18.89 -9.95
CA LEU A 98 4.34 19.84 -10.04
C LEU A 98 3.35 19.59 -8.89
N PRO A 99 2.73 20.65 -8.35
CA PRO A 99 1.54 20.52 -7.52
C PRO A 99 0.43 19.79 -8.30
N ASP A 100 -0.36 18.96 -7.62
CA ASP A 100 -1.40 18.14 -8.26
C ASP A 100 -2.34 18.96 -9.15
N ALA A 101 -2.76 20.16 -8.70
CA ALA A 101 -3.60 21.04 -9.51
C ALA A 101 -2.97 21.45 -10.85
N GLN A 102 -1.67 21.75 -10.84
CA GLN A 102 -0.94 22.07 -12.06
C GLN A 102 -0.73 20.82 -12.92
N TRP A 103 -0.47 19.67 -12.29
CA TRP A 103 -0.36 18.40 -12.98
C TRP A 103 -1.63 18.08 -13.79
N PHE A 104 -2.81 18.14 -13.14
CA PHE A 104 -4.09 17.87 -13.79
C PHE A 104 -4.46 18.90 -14.84
N THR A 105 -4.12 20.17 -14.65
CA THR A 105 -4.35 21.23 -15.66
C THR A 105 -3.51 20.99 -16.93
N ASN A 106 -2.30 20.45 -16.75
CA ASN A 106 -1.42 20.13 -17.87
C ASN A 106 -1.79 18.82 -18.57
N TRP A 107 -2.63 17.97 -17.96
CA TRP A 107 -3.00 16.67 -18.52
C TRP A 107 -4.34 16.72 -19.24
N ASN A 108 -4.36 16.24 -20.49
CA ASN A 108 -5.59 16.02 -21.24
C ASN A 108 -5.75 14.53 -21.55
N ALA A 109 -6.67 13.87 -20.84
CA ALA A 109 -6.90 12.43 -20.98
C ALA A 109 -7.51 12.04 -22.34
N THR A 110 -8.22 12.96 -23.01
CA THR A 110 -8.92 12.70 -24.29
C THR A 110 -8.06 13.01 -25.52
N ALA A 111 -6.87 13.60 -25.33
CA ALA A 111 -5.95 13.87 -26.43
C ALA A 111 -5.42 12.58 -27.10
N PRO A 112 -5.00 12.63 -28.37
CA PRO A 112 -4.35 11.52 -29.05
C PRO A 112 -3.18 10.95 -28.26
N ILE A 113 -2.89 9.66 -28.41
CA ILE A 113 -1.82 8.99 -27.64
C ILE A 113 -0.46 9.61 -27.91
N GLU A 114 -0.20 10.04 -29.14
CA GLU A 114 1.06 10.67 -29.56
C GLU A 114 1.29 11.99 -28.81
N GLU A 115 0.25 12.82 -28.66
CA GLU A 115 0.34 14.07 -27.91
C GLU A 115 0.54 13.82 -26.42
N ARG A 116 -0.15 12.82 -25.86
CA ARG A 116 0.02 12.42 -24.45
C ARG A 116 1.43 11.92 -24.17
N LEU A 117 1.98 11.10 -25.07
CA LEU A 117 3.35 10.59 -24.98
C LEU A 117 4.39 11.69 -25.10
N GLU A 118 4.19 12.62 -26.05
CA GLU A 118 5.11 13.76 -26.18
C GLU A 118 5.10 14.63 -24.93
N ARG A 119 3.91 14.91 -24.39
CA ARG A 119 3.76 15.65 -23.13
C ARG A 119 4.42 14.97 -21.94
N MET A 120 4.32 13.64 -21.85
CA MET A 120 5.04 12.84 -20.84
C MET A 120 6.54 13.04 -20.95
N ARG A 121 7.10 12.98 -22.17
CA ARG A 121 8.55 13.13 -22.40
C ARG A 121 9.03 14.56 -22.18
N SER A 122 8.30 15.55 -22.70
CA SER A 122 8.71 16.95 -22.72
C SER A 122 8.60 17.60 -21.35
N THR A 123 7.50 17.32 -20.63
CA THR A 123 7.12 18.06 -19.43
C THR A 123 7.38 17.25 -18.18
N PHE A 124 7.04 15.96 -18.18
CA PHE A 124 6.92 15.19 -16.96
C PHE A 124 8.16 14.37 -16.64
N TYR A 125 8.70 13.55 -17.56
CA TYR A 125 9.85 12.69 -17.27
C TYR A 125 11.09 13.45 -16.79
N ARG A 126 11.28 14.70 -17.21
CA ARG A 126 12.39 15.56 -16.73
C ARG A 126 12.23 15.98 -15.27
N ARG A 127 11.00 16.07 -14.77
CA ARG A 127 10.66 16.54 -13.42
C ARG A 127 10.66 15.43 -12.37
N TYR A 128 10.49 14.19 -12.79
CA TYR A 128 10.37 13.01 -11.93
C TYR A 128 11.49 12.00 -12.24
N PRO A 129 12.73 12.25 -11.75
CA PRO A 129 13.86 11.34 -11.99
C PRO A 129 13.66 9.98 -11.30
N LEU A 130 14.38 8.95 -11.76
CA LEU A 130 14.35 7.62 -11.13
C LEU A 130 15.04 7.65 -9.77
N VAL A 131 14.25 7.64 -8.70
CA VAL A 131 14.74 7.83 -7.31
C VAL A 131 14.64 6.60 -6.43
N MET A 132 13.90 5.54 -6.83
CA MET A 132 13.66 4.37 -5.98
C MET A 132 14.94 3.63 -5.58
N ALA A 133 15.86 3.42 -6.52
CA ALA A 133 17.13 2.76 -6.25
C ALA A 133 18.02 3.57 -5.29
N GLU A 134 17.86 4.89 -5.26
CA GLU A 134 18.53 5.75 -4.30
C GLU A 134 17.86 5.69 -2.93
N TRP A 135 16.53 5.72 -2.88
CA TRP A 135 15.79 5.54 -1.65
C TRP A 135 16.23 4.29 -0.90
N PHE A 136 16.30 3.14 -1.59
CA PHE A 136 16.77 1.89 -0.98
C PHE A 136 18.18 1.99 -0.41
N ARG A 137 19.11 2.67 -1.11
CA ARG A 137 20.48 2.86 -0.62
C ARG A 137 20.56 3.78 0.60
N ARG A 138 19.69 4.80 0.67
CA ARG A 138 19.61 5.71 1.82
C ARG A 138 18.98 5.02 3.02
N GLN A 139 17.92 4.24 2.79
CA GLN A 139 17.16 3.62 3.86
C GLN A 139 17.82 2.36 4.44
N PHE A 140 18.57 1.64 3.60
CA PHE A 140 19.36 0.48 4.01
C PHE A 140 20.84 0.74 3.69
N PRO A 141 21.59 1.42 4.59
CA PRO A 141 23.00 1.72 4.35
C PRO A 141 23.90 0.48 4.39
N ASP A 142 23.51 -0.55 5.15
CA ASP A 142 24.23 -1.81 5.19
C ASP A 142 24.00 -2.61 3.89
N PRO A 143 25.06 -3.04 3.17
CA PRO A 143 24.91 -3.73 1.89
C PRO A 143 24.15 -5.05 1.95
N SER A 144 24.25 -5.79 3.05
CA SER A 144 23.58 -7.09 3.20
C SER A 144 22.08 -6.89 3.43
N VAL A 145 21.73 -5.95 4.32
CA VAL A 145 20.34 -5.54 4.56
C VAL A 145 19.73 -4.92 3.31
N TRP A 146 20.45 -4.05 2.62
CA TRP A 146 20.02 -3.47 1.34
C TRP A 146 19.70 -4.52 0.29
N TYR A 147 20.58 -5.50 0.13
CA TYR A 147 20.39 -6.57 -0.83
C TYR A 147 19.15 -7.41 -0.47
N ALA A 148 18.99 -7.77 0.80
CA ALA A 148 17.83 -8.49 1.30
C ALA A 148 16.53 -7.69 1.09
N ALA A 149 16.53 -6.40 1.43
CA ALA A 149 15.37 -5.52 1.29
C ALA A 149 14.96 -5.32 -0.17
N ARG A 150 15.93 -5.12 -1.07
CA ARG A 150 15.69 -5.03 -2.51
C ARG A 150 15.14 -6.34 -3.07
N LEU A 151 15.59 -7.48 -2.56
CA LEU A 151 15.10 -8.80 -2.96
C LEU A 151 13.67 -9.03 -2.44
N GLY A 152 13.39 -8.63 -1.19
CA GLY A 152 12.06 -8.59 -0.60
C GLY A 152 11.10 -7.80 -1.48
N PHE A 153 11.45 -6.54 -1.78
CA PHE A 153 10.71 -5.66 -2.68
C PHE A 153 10.36 -6.32 -4.02
N ALA A 154 11.38 -6.84 -4.72
CA ALA A 154 11.19 -7.42 -6.05
C ALA A 154 10.28 -8.65 -6.01
N ARG A 155 10.46 -9.52 -5.01
CA ARG A 155 9.65 -10.75 -4.85
C ARG A 155 8.20 -10.42 -4.49
N SER A 156 7.98 -9.58 -3.48
CA SER A 156 6.63 -9.20 -3.07
C SER A 156 5.88 -8.45 -4.17
N CYS A 157 6.57 -7.55 -4.89
CA CYS A 157 6.00 -6.82 -6.01
C CYS A 157 5.61 -7.76 -7.16
N ALA A 158 6.48 -8.72 -7.51
CA ALA A 158 6.17 -9.70 -8.56
C ALA A 158 4.96 -10.58 -8.19
N VAL A 159 4.91 -11.07 -6.95
CA VAL A 159 3.79 -11.88 -6.45
C VAL A 159 2.48 -11.08 -6.52
N MET A 160 2.46 -9.86 -5.98
CA MET A 160 1.26 -9.03 -5.99
C MET A 160 0.87 -8.53 -7.38
N SER A 161 1.83 -8.40 -8.30
CA SER A 161 1.55 -8.08 -9.71
C SER A 161 0.84 -9.23 -10.40
N MET A 162 1.27 -10.48 -10.20
CA MET A 162 0.61 -11.66 -10.76
C MET A 162 -0.78 -11.88 -10.14
N ILE A 163 -0.90 -11.78 -8.82
CA ILE A 163 -2.19 -11.88 -8.11
C ILE A 163 -3.14 -10.77 -8.58
N GLY A 164 -2.65 -9.53 -8.65
CA GLY A 164 -3.42 -8.38 -9.10
C GLY A 164 -3.91 -8.55 -10.53
N PHE A 165 -3.07 -9.04 -11.45
CA PHE A 165 -3.46 -9.33 -12.83
C PHE A 165 -4.57 -10.38 -12.91
N VAL A 166 -4.40 -11.53 -12.24
CA VAL A 166 -5.39 -12.63 -12.26
C VAL A 166 -6.73 -12.20 -11.66
N LEU A 167 -6.71 -11.38 -10.62
CA LEU A 167 -7.93 -10.86 -9.98
C LEU A 167 -8.54 -9.68 -10.72
N GLY A 168 -7.85 -9.08 -11.70
CA GLY A 168 -8.25 -7.82 -12.32
C GLY A 168 -8.31 -6.66 -11.32
N LEU A 169 -7.29 -6.54 -10.47
CA LEU A 169 -7.15 -5.49 -9.45
C LEU A 169 -6.66 -4.18 -10.09
N GLY A 170 -7.50 -3.15 -10.06
CA GLY A 170 -7.21 -1.79 -10.52
C GLY A 170 -6.92 -0.81 -9.37
N ASP A 171 -6.90 0.50 -9.65
CA ASP A 171 -6.68 1.57 -8.66
C ASP A 171 -5.34 1.46 -7.89
N ARG A 172 -4.28 1.01 -8.57
CA ARG A 172 -2.94 0.80 -7.99
C ARG A 172 -2.11 2.09 -7.98
N HIS A 173 -2.66 3.18 -7.46
CA HIS A 173 -1.95 4.46 -7.32
C HIS A 173 -0.96 4.46 -6.15
N GLY A 174 -0.09 5.47 -6.08
CA GLY A 174 0.99 5.57 -5.09
C GLY A 174 0.58 5.67 -3.62
N GLU A 175 -0.72 5.72 -3.32
CA GLU A 175 -1.27 5.64 -1.94
C GLU A 175 -1.74 4.22 -1.58
N ASN A 176 -2.06 3.38 -2.57
CA ASN A 176 -2.57 2.02 -2.38
C ASN A 176 -1.47 0.94 -2.47
N ILE A 177 -0.24 1.35 -2.79
CA ILE A 177 0.96 0.52 -2.72
C ILE A 177 1.79 1.03 -1.55
N LEU A 178 1.96 0.21 -0.53
CA LEU A 178 2.73 0.53 0.66
C LEU A 178 4.08 -0.21 0.62
N ILE A 179 5.13 0.46 1.09
CA ILE A 179 6.48 -0.08 1.23
C ILE A 179 6.79 -0.24 2.72
N ASP A 180 7.29 -1.40 3.11
CA ASP A 180 7.85 -1.60 4.44
C ASP A 180 9.22 -0.93 4.53
N VAL A 181 9.35 0.08 5.38
CA VAL A 181 10.61 0.84 5.53
C VAL A 181 11.66 0.12 6.37
N MET A 182 11.32 -1.02 6.98
CA MET A 182 12.23 -1.86 7.77
C MET A 182 12.73 -3.06 6.98
N GLU A 183 11.91 -3.63 6.09
CA GLU A 183 12.24 -4.86 5.35
C GLU A 183 12.24 -4.70 3.83
N GLY A 184 11.73 -3.59 3.30
CA GLY A 184 11.66 -3.31 1.86
C GLY A 184 10.53 -4.01 1.11
N GLY A 185 9.70 -4.81 1.78
CA GLY A 185 8.55 -5.49 1.18
C GLY A 185 7.48 -4.54 0.65
N VAL A 186 6.61 -5.05 -0.23
CA VAL A 186 5.48 -4.33 -0.82
C VAL A 186 4.17 -4.94 -0.35
N VAL A 187 3.24 -4.09 0.09
CA VAL A 187 1.89 -4.48 0.52
C VAL A 187 0.89 -3.63 -0.28
N HIS A 188 -0.07 -4.28 -0.92
CA HIS A 188 -1.17 -3.59 -1.59
C HIS A 188 -2.34 -3.45 -0.63
N VAL A 189 -3.01 -2.31 -0.64
CA VAL A 189 -4.22 -2.06 0.14
C VAL A 189 -5.35 -1.59 -0.78
N ASP A 190 -6.56 -1.48 -0.21
CA ASP A 190 -7.76 -1.00 -0.87
C ASP A 190 -8.17 -1.86 -2.08
N PHE A 191 -8.82 -2.99 -1.83
CA PHE A 191 -9.25 -3.93 -2.88
C PHE A 191 -10.63 -3.60 -3.45
N ASN A 192 -11.02 -2.33 -3.47
CA ASN A 192 -12.35 -1.92 -3.90
C ASN A 192 -12.62 -2.16 -5.39
N LEU A 193 -11.57 -2.05 -6.21
CA LEU A 193 -11.61 -2.17 -7.67
C LEU A 193 -11.01 -3.51 -8.14
N ILE A 194 -11.76 -4.59 -8.00
CA ILE A 194 -11.40 -5.96 -8.43
C ILE A 194 -12.28 -6.44 -9.57
N PHE A 195 -11.88 -7.53 -10.25
CA PHE A 195 -12.57 -8.16 -11.37
C PHE A 195 -12.78 -7.21 -12.56
N HIS A 196 -11.71 -6.53 -12.98
CA HIS A 196 -11.69 -5.67 -14.17
C HIS A 196 -12.62 -4.46 -14.07
N LYS A 197 -13.04 -4.09 -12.84
CA LYS A 197 -13.91 -2.92 -12.65
C LYS A 197 -13.29 -1.60 -13.12
N GLY A 198 -11.96 -1.50 -13.17
CA GLY A 198 -11.25 -0.33 -13.71
C GLY A 198 -11.48 -0.09 -15.19
N GLU A 199 -11.81 -1.13 -15.97
CA GLU A 199 -12.09 -1.02 -17.40
C GLU A 199 -13.43 -0.30 -17.67
N TYR A 200 -14.31 -0.22 -16.68
CA TYR A 200 -15.61 0.46 -16.77
C TYR A 200 -15.59 1.90 -16.25
N LEU A 201 -14.44 2.41 -15.80
CA LEU A 201 -14.30 3.81 -15.38
C LEU A 201 -14.37 4.76 -16.59
N PRO A 202 -14.74 6.05 -16.38
CA PRO A 202 -14.76 7.05 -17.46
C PRO A 202 -13.41 7.20 -18.16
N VAL A 203 -12.32 7.10 -17.39
CA VAL A 203 -10.97 6.89 -17.91
C VAL A 203 -10.60 5.46 -17.60
N ARG A 204 -10.49 4.63 -18.63
CA ARG A 204 -10.18 3.21 -18.49
C ARG A 204 -8.73 3.01 -18.05
N GLU A 205 -8.53 2.13 -17.08
CA GLU A 205 -7.22 1.63 -16.65
C GLU A 205 -6.69 0.53 -17.57
#